data_AF-A0A4D4N355-F1
#
_entry.id   AF-A0A4D4N355-F1
#
_cell.length_a   1.000
_cell.length_b   1.000
_cell.length_c   1.000
_cell.angle_alpha   90.00
_cell.angle_beta   90.00
_cell.angle_gamma   90.00
#
_symmetry.space_group_name_H-M   'P 1'
#
loop_
_entity.id
_entity.type
_entity.pdbx_description
1 polymer ?
#
loop_
_entity_poly.entity_id
_entity_poly.type
_entity_poly.pdbx_seq_one_letter_code
_entity_poly.pdbx_strand_id
1 'polypeptide(L)'
;MAAADVYLRHFETAVMPLLQRLPGPAHLVNARGRVAASADPAHLAGSLTKGPDFAAVLTQARPEHFDGLHLMPCDGVPLVLVMAER
;
A
#
# COMPACT_ATOMS: atom_id res chain seq x y z
N MET A 1 11.58 16.37 10.46
CA MET A 1 11.01 15.06 10.06
C MET A 1 9.75 14.66 10.84
N ALA A 2 9.47 15.17 12.04
CA ALA A 2 8.32 14.73 12.84
C ALA A 2 6.92 14.91 12.20
N ALA A 3 6.70 15.95 11.39
CA ALA A 3 5.37 16.19 10.81
C ALA A 3 4.93 15.07 9.85
N ALA A 4 5.84 14.59 8.99
CA ALA A 4 5.53 13.53 8.03
C ALA A 4 5.18 12.20 8.73
N ASP A 5 5.91 11.87 9.79
CA ASP A 5 5.65 10.66 10.60
C ASP A 5 4.31 10.75 11.35
N VAL A 6 3.95 11.94 11.83
CA VAL A 6 2.65 12.19 12.47
C VAL A 6 1.52 12.03 11.45
N TYR A 7 1.63 12.63 10.26
CA TYR A 7 0.65 12.44 9.19
C TYR A 7 0.50 10.97 8.81
N LEU A 8 1.60 10.23 8.74
CA LEU A 8 1.59 8.81 8.43
C LEU A 8 0.83 7.99 9.49
N ARG A 9 1.05 8.25 10.78
CA ARG A 9 0.33 7.55 11.87
C ARG A 9 -1.17 7.83 11.87
N HIS A 10 -1.57 9.07 11.61
CA HIS A 10 -2.99 9.43 11.51
C HIS A 10 -3.63 8.74 10.31
N PHE A 11 -2.94 8.75 9.17
CA PHE A 11 -3.37 8.03 7.99
C PHE A 11 -3.51 6.53 8.26
N GLU A 12 -2.48 5.89 8.81
CA GLU A 12 -2.47 4.48 9.16
C GLU A 12 -3.64 4.13 10.08
N THR A 13 -3.85 4.90 11.14
CA THR A 13 -4.96 4.71 12.08
C THR A 13 -6.32 4.78 11.40
N ALA A 14 -6.49 5.70 10.42
CA ALA A 14 -7.75 5.86 9.70
C ALA A 14 -8.03 4.72 8.71
N VAL A 15 -7.00 4.18 8.05
CA VAL A 15 -7.18 3.18 6.99
C VAL A 15 -7.09 1.73 7.49
N MET A 16 -6.46 1.48 8.63
CA MET A 16 -6.26 0.12 9.16
C MET A 16 -7.56 -0.70 9.27
N PRO A 17 -8.68 -0.15 9.80
CA PRO A 17 -9.94 -0.90 9.88
C PRO A 17 -10.50 -1.30 8.50
N LEU A 18 -10.16 -0.58 7.44
CA LEU A 18 -10.58 -0.92 6.07
C LEU A 18 -9.72 -2.05 5.51
N LEU A 19 -8.39 -1.99 5.71
CA LEU A 19 -7.48 -3.04 5.30
C LEU A 19 -7.81 -4.39 5.96
N GLN A 20 -8.14 -4.38 7.25
CA GLN A 20 -8.53 -5.58 8.00
C GLN A 20 -9.84 -6.24 7.53
N ARG A 21 -10.65 -5.53 6.73
CA ARG A 21 -11.89 -6.09 6.14
C ARG A 21 -11.65 -6.82 4.83
N LEU A 22 -10.45 -6.73 4.27
CA LEU A 22 -10.08 -7.44 3.05
C LEU A 22 -9.88 -8.94 3.36
N PRO A 23 -10.12 -9.84 2.39
CA PRO A 23 -10.14 -11.28 2.62
C PRO A 23 -8.75 -11.91 2.83
N GLY A 24 -7.67 -11.12 2.84
CA GLY A 24 -6.30 -11.60 2.95
C GLY A 24 -5.31 -10.48 3.27
N PRO A 25 -4.00 -10.80 3.34
CA PRO A 25 -2.96 -9.82 3.62
C PRO A 25 -2.99 -8.67 2.61
N ALA A 26 -3.00 -7.44 3.12
CA ALA A 26 -3.10 -6.24 2.31
C ALA A 26 -2.33 -5.08 2.92
N HIS A 27 -1.70 -4.28 2.07
CA HIS A 27 -0.97 -3.09 2.49
C HIS A 27 -1.03 -1.98 1.44
N LEU A 28 -0.88 -0.74 1.90
CA LEU A 28 -0.80 0.45 1.05
C LEU A 28 0.67 0.84 0.90
N VAL A 29 1.10 1.11 -0.33
CA VAL A 29 2.48 1.46 -0.66
C VAL A 29 2.52 2.71 -1.53
N ASN A 30 3.50 3.58 -1.32
CA ASN A 30 3.70 4.75 -2.18
C ASN A 30 4.55 4.44 -3.43
N ALA A 31 4.70 5.43 -4.31
CA ALA A 31 5.50 5.34 -5.54
C ALA A 31 6.97 4.88 -5.34
N ARG A 32 7.52 5.01 -4.13
CA ARG A 32 8.90 4.61 -3.80
C ARG A 32 8.98 3.21 -3.17
N GLY A 33 7.87 2.48 -3.08
CA GLY A 33 7.84 1.17 -2.42
C GLY A 33 7.80 1.24 -0.90
N ARG A 34 7.56 2.41 -0.28
CA ARG A 34 7.43 2.50 1.18
C ARG A 34 5.98 2.23 1.61
N VAL A 35 5.82 1.32 2.56
CA VAL A 35 4.52 0.95 3.12
C VAL A 35 3.97 2.10 3.97
N ALA A 36 2.76 2.56 3.65
CA ALA A 36 2.06 3.63 4.36
C ALA A 36 1.15 3.11 5.47
N ALA A 37 0.55 1.93 5.28
CA ALA A 37 -0.27 1.22 6.26
C ALA A 37 -0.35 -0.26 5.84
N SER A 38 -0.51 -1.17 6.80
CA SER A 38 -0.50 -2.60 6.49
C SER A 38 -1.29 -3.45 7.47
N ALA A 39 -2.12 -4.35 6.93
CA ALA A 39 -2.69 -5.49 7.64
C ALA A 39 -1.96 -6.80 7.30
N ASP A 40 -0.81 -6.72 6.63
CA ASP A 40 0.08 -7.83 6.31
C ASP A 40 1.28 -7.85 7.27
N PRO A 41 1.41 -8.87 8.15
CA PRO A 41 2.50 -8.94 9.12
C PRO A 41 3.89 -9.09 8.47
N ALA A 42 3.98 -9.49 7.20
CA ALA A 42 5.25 -9.56 6.48
C ALA A 42 5.75 -8.17 6.00
N HIS A 43 4.87 -7.17 5.94
CA HIS A 43 5.15 -5.85 5.36
C HIS A 43 4.69 -4.73 6.29
N LEU A 44 5.46 -4.41 7.33
CA LEU A 44 5.08 -3.41 8.33
C LEU A 44 5.05 -1.98 7.77
N ALA A 45 4.23 -1.10 8.35
CA ALA A 45 4.23 0.32 8.00
C ALA A 45 5.63 0.95 8.17
N GLY A 46 6.00 1.83 7.24
CA GLY A 46 7.31 2.43 7.15
C GLY A 46 8.40 1.55 6.53
N SER A 47 8.18 0.24 6.35
CA SER A 47 9.12 -0.65 5.66
C SER A 47 9.18 -0.37 4.15
N LEU A 48 10.24 -0.87 3.51
CA LEU A 48 10.31 -0.96 2.05
C LEU A 48 9.83 -2.35 1.64
N THR A 49 8.89 -2.38 0.70
CA THR A 49 8.43 -3.62 0.07
C THR A 49 9.09 -3.81 -1.28
N LYS A 50 9.32 -5.07 -1.65
CA LYS A 50 9.72 -5.44 -3.01
C LYS A 50 8.46 -5.55 -3.87
N GLY A 51 8.59 -5.30 -5.16
CA GLY A 51 7.47 -5.33 -6.09
C GLY A 51 7.84 -4.71 -7.42
N PRO A 52 6.85 -4.40 -8.25
CA PRO A 52 7.10 -3.72 -9.52
C PRO A 52 7.49 -2.25 -9.29
N ASP A 53 7.68 -1.53 -10.38
CA ASP A 53 7.78 -0.07 -10.33
C ASP A 53 6.42 0.55 -9.96
N PHE A 54 6.20 0.79 -8.67
CA PHE A 54 4.96 1.38 -8.15
C PHE A 54 4.67 2.78 -8.71
N ALA A 55 5.69 3.53 -9.15
CA ALA A 55 5.48 4.81 -9.80
C ALA A 55 4.86 4.62 -11.20
N ALA A 56 5.26 3.58 -11.92
CA ALA A 56 4.65 3.21 -13.20
C ALA A 56 3.19 2.77 -13.01
N VAL A 57 2.90 1.93 -12.01
CA VAL A 57 1.52 1.50 -11.67
C VAL A 57 0.61 2.71 -11.43
N LEU A 58 1.06 3.67 -10.63
CA LEU A 58 0.32 4.90 -10.34
C LEU A 58 0.12 5.76 -11.59
N THR A 59 1.14 5.86 -12.45
CA THR A 59 1.07 6.63 -13.69
C THR A 59 0.08 6.03 -14.68
N GLN A 60 0.01 4.70 -14.74
CA GLN A 60 -0.95 3.99 -15.59
C GLN A 60 -2.37 4.07 -15.06
N ALA A 61 -2.54 4.30 -13.74
CA ALA A 61 -3.83 4.43 -13.07
C ALA A 61 -4.79 3.27 -13.37
N ARG A 62 -4.25 2.06 -13.51
CA ARG A 62 -5.01 0.83 -13.79
C ARG A 62 -4.57 -0.29 -12.87
N PRO A 63 -5.48 -1.21 -12.50
CA PRO A 63 -5.10 -2.41 -11.78
C PRO A 63 -4.09 -3.26 -12.57
N GLU A 64 -3.15 -3.86 -11.86
CA GLU A 64 -2.11 -4.73 -12.42
C GLU A 64 -1.93 -5.99 -11.54
N HIS A 65 -1.45 -7.07 -12.14
CA HIS A 65 -1.04 -8.28 -11.42
C HIS A 65 0.49 -8.42 -11.55
N PHE A 66 1.18 -8.70 -10.44
CA PHE A 66 2.62 -8.87 -10.43
C PHE A 66 3.01 -9.95 -9.42
N ASP A 67 3.64 -11.04 -9.89
CA ASP A 67 4.20 -12.08 -9.01
C ASP A 67 3.22 -12.61 -7.95
N GLY A 68 1.96 -12.87 -8.35
CA GLY A 68 0.89 -13.30 -7.44
C GLY A 68 0.37 -12.20 -6.51
N LEU A 69 0.62 -10.93 -6.83
CA LEU A 69 0.08 -9.77 -6.15
C LEU A 69 -0.90 -9.04 -7.05
N HIS A 70 -2.06 -8.71 -6.49
CA HIS A 70 -3.01 -7.81 -7.12
C HIS A 70 -2.74 -6.37 -6.66
N LEU A 71 -2.50 -5.48 -7.63
CA LEU A 71 -2.15 -4.07 -7.42
C LEU A 71 -3.29 -3.18 -7.86
N MET A 72 -3.80 -2.37 -6.95
CA MET A 72 -4.89 -1.43 -7.19
C MET A 72 -4.41 0.00 -6.90
N PRO A 73 -4.16 0.85 -7.91
CA PRO A 73 -3.90 2.26 -7.66
C PRO A 73 -5.12 2.92 -7.00
N CYS A 74 -4.90 3.65 -5.92
CA CYS A 74 -5.97 4.36 -5.22
C CYS A 74 -6.30 5.66 -5.97
N ASP A 75 -7.59 5.91 -6.22
CA ASP A 75 -8.01 7.14 -6.88
C ASP A 75 -7.77 8.36 -5.98
N GLY A 76 -7.27 9.45 -6.57
CA GLY A 76 -7.02 10.72 -5.88
C GLY A 76 -5.86 10.74 -4.86
N VAL A 77 -5.16 9.62 -4.62
CA VAL A 77 -4.00 9.56 -3.71
C VAL A 77 -2.85 8.74 -4.31
N PRO A 78 -1.58 9.14 -4.12
CA PRO A 78 -0.42 8.48 -4.75
C PRO A 78 -0.03 7.20 -3.99
N LEU A 79 -0.98 6.29 -3.80
CA LEU A 79 -0.82 5.02 -3.12
C LEU A 79 -1.36 3.88 -3.98
N VAL A 80 -0.74 2.72 -3.87
CA VAL A 80 -1.19 1.46 -4.45
C VAL A 80 -1.59 0.55 -3.30
N LEU A 81 -2.79 -0.03 -3.39
CA LEU A 81 -3.20 -1.14 -2.55
C LEU A 81 -2.64 -2.43 -3.14
N VAL A 82 -1.82 -3.12 -2.35
CA VAL A 82 -1.25 -4.43 -2.67
C VAL A 82 -2.02 -5.48 -1.89
N MET A 83 -2.48 -6.52 -2.58
CA MET A 83 -3.14 -7.68 -1.98
C MET A 83 -2.48 -8.95 -2.51
N ALA A 84 -2.24 -9.93 -1.64
CA ALA A 84 -1.83 -11.25 -2.10
C ALA A 84 -2.98 -11.91 -2.88
N GLU A 85 -2.67 -12.47 -4.05
CA GLU A 85 -3.57 -13.40 -4.72
C GLU A 85 -3.67 -14.69 -3.90
N ARG A 86 -4.84 -15.32 -3.97
CA ARG A 86 -5.23 -16.39 -3.06
C ARG A 86 -4.80 -17.75 -3.58
#